data_AF-A0A069QPG5-F1
#
_entry.id   AF-A0A069QPG5-F1
#
_cell.length_a   1.000
_cell.length_b   1.000
_cell.length_c   1.000
_cell.angle_alpha   90.00
_cell.angle_beta   90.00
_cell.angle_gamma   90.00
#
_symmetry.space_group_name_H-M   'P 1'
#
loop_
_entity.id
_entity.type
_entity.pdbx_description
1 polymer ?
#
loop_
_entity_poly.entity_id
_entity_poly.type
_entity_poly.pdbx_seq_one_letter_code
_entity_poly.pdbx_strand_id
1 'polypeptide(L)' 'MRNIDELTAGLKAGECVLFNENGSEFRFKSLMEACKNATNHGRKPENGWNIVDDLGVTYESEDWGFLASLV' A
#
# COMPACT_ATOMS: atom_id res chain seq x y z
N MET A 1 -16.57 -1.42 -5.52
CA MET A 1 -15.54 -1.20 -4.49
C MET A 1 -15.44 -2.51 -3.71
N ARG A 2 -14.30 -3.19 -3.69
CA ARG A 2 -14.15 -4.46 -2.93
C ARG A 2 -14.19 -4.15 -1.43
N ASN A 3 -14.73 -5.06 -0.62
CA ASN A 3 -14.82 -4.85 0.83
C ASN A 3 -13.40 -4.81 1.42
N ILE A 4 -13.10 -3.82 2.27
CA ILE A 4 -11.81 -3.71 2.96
C ILE A 4 -11.52 -4.98 3.77
N ASP A 5 -12.55 -5.56 4.39
CA ASP A 5 -12.41 -6.78 5.19
C ASP A 5 -11.92 -7.97 4.35
N GLU A 6 -12.37 -8.07 3.09
CA GLU A 6 -11.90 -9.12 2.16
C GLU A 6 -10.45 -8.89 1.73
N LEU A 7 -10.03 -7.63 1.62
CA LEU A 7 -8.66 -7.26 1.24
C LEU A 7 -7.68 -7.45 2.40
N THR A 8 -8.14 -7.31 3.64
CA THR A 8 -7.34 -7.49 4.86
C THR A 8 -7.37 -8.91 5.42
N ALA A 9 -8.38 -9.73 5.08
CA ALA A 9 -8.59 -11.07 5.65
C ALA A 9 -7.42 -12.08 5.47
N GLY A 10 -6.42 -11.74 4.64
CA GLY A 10 -5.22 -12.54 4.44
C GLY A 10 -3.91 -11.77 4.57
N LEU A 11 -3.93 -10.57 5.15
CA LEU A 11 -2.71 -9.82 5.47
C LEU A 11 -2.11 -10.36 6.77
N LYS A 12 -0.80 -10.59 6.77
CA LYS A 12 -0.06 -10.82 8.02
C LYS A 12 0.36 -9.47 8.61
N ALA A 13 0.62 -9.47 9.92
CA ALA A 13 1.17 -8.30 10.60
C ALA A 13 2.42 -7.77 9.89
N GLY A 14 2.41 -6.49 9.53
CA GLY A 14 3.48 -5.83 8.80
C GLY A 14 3.50 -6.08 7.28
N GLU A 15 2.46 -6.70 6.72
CA GLU A 15 2.29 -6.80 5.27
C GLU A 15 1.36 -5.69 4.75
N CYS A 16 1.67 -5.20 3.56
CA CYS A 16 0.84 -4.28 2.79
C CYS A 16 0.43 -4.92 1.47
N VAL A 17 -0.74 -4.55 0.99
CA VAL A 17 -1.20 -4.88 -0.35
C VAL A 17 -1.45 -3.60 -1.15
N LEU A 18 -0.88 -3.55 -2.35
CA LEU A 18 -1.10 -2.52 -3.36
C LEU A 18 -2.00 -3.06 -4.46
N PHE A 19 -3.06 -2.32 -4.78
CA PHE A 19 -3.96 -2.62 -5.88
C PHE A 19 -3.91 -1.52 -6.93
N ASN A 20 -3.90 -1.92 -8.20
CA ASN A 20 -4.03 -0.98 -9.33
C ASN A 20 -5.47 -0.95 -9.88
N GLU A 21 -5.73 -0.04 -10.81
CA GLU A 21 -7.04 0.12 -11.48
C GLU A 21 -7.53 -1.16 -12.20
N ASN A 22 -6.61 -2.01 -12.64
CA ASN A 22 -6.91 -3.28 -13.32
C ASN A 22 -7.22 -4.41 -12.32
N GLY A 23 -7.20 -4.12 -11.01
CA GLY A 23 -7.46 -5.09 -9.97
C GLY A 23 -6.32 -6.08 -9.73
N SER A 24 -5.12 -5.82 -10.25
CA SER A 24 -3.90 -6.58 -9.93
C SER A 24 -3.49 -6.31 -8.49
N GLU A 25 -2.97 -7.35 -7.83
CA GLU A 25 -2.59 -7.34 -6.42
C GLU A 25 -1.07 -7.53 -6.29
N PHE A 26 -0.42 -6.67 -5.50
CA PHE A 26 1.00 -6.77 -5.18
C PHE A 26 1.20 -6.68 -3.66
N ARG A 27 2.01 -7.58 -3.11
CA ARG A 27 2.24 -7.69 -1.65
C ARG A 27 3.63 -7.24 -1.28
N PHE A 28 3.73 -6.51 -0.18
CA PHE A 28 4.96 -5.93 0.34
C PHE A 28 5.04 -6.17 1.86
N LYS A 29 6.26 -6.15 2.41
CA LYS A 29 6.50 -6.21 3.86
C LYS A 29 6.73 -4.83 4.49
N SER A 30 6.49 -3.79 3.70
CA SER A 30 6.65 -2.39 4.08
C SER A 30 5.76 -1.54 3.18
N LEU A 31 5.08 -0.59 3.80
CA LEU A 31 4.30 0.45 3.15
C LEU A 31 5.22 1.34 2.30
N MET A 32 6.46 1.59 2.75
CA MET A 32 7.49 2.28 1.98
C MET A 32 7.78 1.61 0.63
N GLU A 33 7.98 0.29 0.63
CA GLU A 33 8.21 -0.45 -0.61
C GLU A 33 6.99 -0.38 -1.52
N ALA A 34 5.78 -0.55 -0.96
CA ALA A 34 4.54 -0.43 -1.71
C ALA A 34 4.39 0.95 -2.36
N CYS A 35 4.68 2.02 -1.62
CA CYS A 35 4.63 3.39 -2.11
C CYS A 35 5.67 3.67 -3.20
N LYS A 36 6.94 3.25 -3.01
CA LYS A 36 7.98 3.37 -4.04
C LYS A 36 7.58 2.63 -5.32
N ASN A 37 7.03 1.42 -5.17
CA ASN A 37 6.58 0.63 -6.31
C ASN A 37 5.45 1.35 -7.06
N ALA A 38 4.46 1.87 -6.32
CA ALA A 38 3.35 2.61 -6.89
C ALA A 38 3.83 3.86 -7.67
N THR A 39 4.74 4.65 -7.09
CA THR A 39 5.31 5.82 -7.76
C THR A 39 6.10 5.44 -9.02
N ASN A 40 6.94 4.40 -8.94
CA ASN A 40 7.71 3.91 -10.10
C ASN A 40 6.82 3.41 -11.24
N HIS A 41 5.61 2.93 -10.93
CA HIS A 41 4.62 2.51 -11.92
C HIS A 41 3.68 3.66 -12.36
N GLY A 42 3.99 4.90 -11.98
CA GLY A 42 3.26 6.08 -12.41
C GLY A 42 1.90 6.24 -11.72
N ARG A 43 1.79 5.85 -10.45
CA ARG A 43 0.63 6.21 -9.62
C ARG A 43 0.42 7.72 -9.67
N LYS A 44 -0.82 8.11 -9.95
CA LYS A 44 -1.35 9.47 -9.91
C LYS A 44 -2.66 9.45 -9.11
N PRO A 45 -3.13 10.61 -8.62
CA PRO A 45 -4.45 10.70 -8.00
C PRO A 45 -5.57 10.18 -8.90
N GLU A 46 -5.41 10.29 -10.23
CA GLU A 46 -6.44 9.94 -11.21
C GLU A 46 -6.56 8.44 -11.53
N ASN A 47 -5.50 7.63 -11.36
CA ASN A 47 -5.46 6.24 -11.82
C ASN A 47 -5.68 5.20 -10.70
N GLY A 48 -6.39 5.58 -9.64
CA GLY A 48 -7.15 4.65 -8.79
C GLY A 48 -6.35 3.60 -8.01
N TRP A 49 -5.08 3.86 -7.67
CA TRP A 49 -4.29 2.95 -6.84
C TRP A 49 -4.68 3.03 -5.37
N ASN A 50 -4.86 1.87 -4.74
CA ASN A 50 -5.19 1.75 -3.32
C ASN A 50 -4.13 0.92 -2.60
N ILE A 51 -3.76 1.35 -1.39
CA ILE A 51 -2.90 0.59 -0.49
C ILE A 51 -3.72 0.21 0.74
N VAL A 52 -3.62 -1.05 1.13
CA VAL A 52 -4.20 -1.60 2.35
C VAL A 52 -3.04 -2.16 3.19
N ASP A 53 -3.03 -1.87 4.48
CA ASP A 53 -1.93 -2.21 5.39
C ASP A 53 -2.49 -2.67 6.74
N ASP A 54 -1.83 -3.65 7.36
CA ASP A 54 -2.14 -4.08 8.74
C ASP A 54 -1.37 -3.23 9.75
N LEU A 55 -2.08 -2.26 10.34
CA LEU A 55 -1.61 -1.06 11.04
C LEU A 55 -0.79 -1.27 12.34
N GLY A 56 -0.36 -2.49 12.65
CA GLY A 56 0.30 -2.79 13.94
C GLY A 56 1.83 -2.72 13.95
N VAL A 57 2.48 -3.04 12.82
CA VAL A 57 3.95 -3.28 12.79
C VAL A 57 4.66 -2.38 11.78
N THR A 58 4.00 -2.06 10.68
CA THR A 58 4.60 -1.41 9.52
C THR A 58 5.05 0.03 9.79
N TYR A 59 4.47 0.71 10.79
CA TYR A 59 4.74 2.13 11.06
C TYR A 59 5.93 2.39 12.00
N GLU A 60 6.39 1.41 12.77
CA GLU A 60 7.48 1.61 13.74
C GLU A 60 8.84 1.79 13.07
N SER A 61 9.03 1.23 11.87
CA SER A 61 10.30 1.25 11.14
C SER A 61 10.30 2.13 9.89
N GLU A 62 9.27 2.95 9.68
CA GLU A 62 9.09 3.66 8.40
C GLU A 62 9.57 5.10 8.34
N ASP A 63 10.02 5.47 7.14
CA ASP A 63 10.53 6.80 6.82
C ASP A 63 9.36 7.77 6.58
N TRP A 64 8.91 8.36 7.68
CA TRP A 64 7.88 9.40 7.68
C TRP A 64 8.21 10.60 6.80
N GLY A 65 9.49 10.90 6.57
CA GLY A 65 9.93 11.98 5.69
C GLY A 65 9.58 11.72 4.23
N PHE A 66 9.77 10.48 3.76
CA PHE A 66 9.32 10.07 2.43
C PHE A 66 7.79 10.07 2.32
N LEU A 67 7.07 9.52 3.30
CA LEU A 67 5.60 9.51 3.26
C LEU A 67 5.01 10.93 3.19
N ALA A 68 5.60 11.87 3.94
CA ALA A 68 5.22 13.29 3.91
C ALA A 68 5.59 14.02 2.59
N SER A 69 6.38 13.40 1.72
CA SER A 69 6.69 13.94 0.37
C SER A 69 5.74 13.44 -0.72
N LEU A 70 4.88 12.47 -0.41
CA LEU A 70 3.89 11.92 -1.34
C LEU A 70 2.57 12.73 -1.37
N VAL A 71 2.46 13.79 -0.57
CA VAL A 71 1.28 14.68 -0.44
C VAL A 71 1.36 15.88 -1.36
#